data_AF-A0A2G9LSC0-F1
#
_entry.id   AF-A0A2G9LSC0-F1
#
_cell.length_a   1.000
_cell.length_b   1.000
_cell.length_c   1.000
_cell.angle_alpha   90.00
_cell.angle_beta   90.00
_cell.angle_gamma   90.00
#
_symmetry.space_group_name_H-M   'P 1'
#
loop_
_entity.id
_entity.type
_entity.pdbx_description
1 polymer ?
#
loop_
_entity_poly.entity_id
_entity_poly.type
_entity_poly.pdbx_seq_one_letter_code
_entity_poly.pdbx_strand_id
1 'polypeptide(L)'
;MIDLSLSYMNIITRTFIYKYFYPEKMLVQYSNIPKGEAKVRVQHMDDLWYLSHIIDINDSVSGQTIRKIKIGSGDEMNANVVKKKIFLTIDVERIEFHKDTGALRIGGIITAGPEDIPRGQHHTFNVEEGSILSIKKRNGFLRHQVDKLKESAENRSTGCMVCALDRDVCHFALLKKYGFDIIGTVSGDVQKKYAEGQAKGNFYSDVAKHLTDYVERYSIKHLVIGSPAFWKDELKKELMKKGLHEKVTLAFATCNSTGQNAIVEILKRPETAQLLKEERSASEMGLVEVLLSEISKSDLAVYGIKETENAANMGAVRLLLVTDAFIHKSREAENYGRLDRVMFAVERSKGDVHVISSDHEGGQKLDGLGGIGGVLRYKMI
;
A
#
# COMPACT_ATOMS: atom_id res chain seq x y z
N MET A 1 35.54 -39.48 -40.59
CA MET A 1 36.67 -39.56 -39.62
C MET A 1 36.93 -38.13 -39.17
N ILE A 2 36.36 -37.75 -38.03
CA ILE A 2 37.01 -37.80 -36.70
C ILE A 2 38.19 -36.83 -36.71
N ASP A 3 38.04 -35.58 -36.27
CA ASP A 3 37.95 -35.09 -34.88
C ASP A 3 39.34 -34.70 -34.34
N LEU A 4 39.29 -33.87 -33.29
CA LEU A 4 40.31 -33.56 -32.29
C LEU A 4 41.27 -32.40 -32.62
N SER A 5 41.53 -31.44 -31.73
CA SER A 5 41.01 -31.11 -30.40
C SER A 5 41.89 -29.99 -29.83
N LEU A 6 41.31 -29.14 -28.97
CA LEU A 6 41.93 -28.49 -27.78
C LEU A 6 43.11 -27.51 -28.05
N SER A 7 43.25 -26.33 -27.42
CA SER A 7 42.74 -25.86 -26.14
C SER A 7 42.76 -24.32 -26.03
N TYR A 8 41.69 -23.78 -25.44
CA TYR A 8 41.66 -22.73 -24.41
C TYR A 8 42.52 -21.46 -24.54
N MET A 9 41.86 -20.31 -24.69
CA MET A 9 41.89 -19.24 -23.68
C MET A 9 40.67 -18.33 -23.80
N ASN A 10 39.98 -18.18 -22.66
CA ASN A 10 38.80 -17.36 -22.44
C ASN A 10 39.03 -15.88 -22.76
N ILE A 11 38.16 -15.29 -23.57
CA ILE A 11 37.88 -13.84 -23.56
C ILE A 11 36.39 -13.68 -23.25
N ILE A 12 36.10 -13.36 -21.99
CA ILE A 12 34.79 -12.93 -21.53
C ILE A 12 34.55 -11.52 -22.09
N THR A 13 33.73 -11.41 -23.13
CA THR A 13 33.18 -10.15 -23.61
C THR A 13 32.13 -9.66 -22.60
N ARG A 14 32.48 -8.61 -21.85
CA ARG A 14 31.55 -7.85 -21.01
C ARG A 14 30.54 -7.12 -21.90
N THR A 15 29.32 -7.63 -22.01
CA THR A 15 28.18 -6.89 -22.54
C THR A 15 27.64 -5.97 -21.44
N PHE A 16 27.81 -4.66 -21.64
CA PHE A 16 27.16 -3.62 -20.83
C PHE A 16 25.64 -3.70 -21.01
N ILE A 17 24.92 -4.11 -19.97
CA ILE A 17 23.46 -3.99 -19.91
C ILE A 17 23.15 -2.62 -19.31
N TYR A 18 22.61 -1.71 -20.12
CA TYR A 18 21.97 -0.49 -19.64
C TYR A 18 20.74 -0.87 -18.80
N LYS A 19 20.90 -0.85 -17.47
CA LYS A 19 19.80 -1.00 -16.53
C LYS A 19 19.12 0.37 -16.39
N TYR A 20 18.06 0.61 -17.14
CA TYR A 20 17.19 1.76 -16.93
C TYR A 20 16.63 1.70 -15.49
N PHE A 21 17.07 2.63 -14.66
CA PHE A 21 16.71 2.74 -13.25
C PHE A 21 15.46 3.61 -13.15
N TYR A 22 14.27 3.01 -13.18
CA TYR A 22 13.03 3.72 -12.88
C TYR A 22 12.90 3.88 -11.35
N PRO A 23 12.76 5.10 -10.81
CA PRO A 23 12.46 5.31 -9.39
C PRO A 23 10.93 5.22 -9.21
N GLU A 24 10.41 4.07 -8.77
CA GLU A 24 8.96 3.77 -8.67
C GLU A 24 8.47 3.40 -7.24
N LYS A 25 8.92 4.12 -6.20
CA LYS A 25 8.69 3.75 -4.78
C LYS A 25 8.75 4.96 -3.86
N MET A 26 7.97 5.01 -2.77
CA MET A 26 8.23 6.00 -1.71
C MET A 26 9.71 5.90 -1.32
N LEU A 27 10.45 6.97 -1.61
CA LEU A 27 11.90 6.90 -1.48
C LEU A 27 12.23 7.26 -0.04
N VAL A 28 12.48 6.24 0.78
CA VAL A 28 13.12 6.41 2.08
C VAL A 28 14.55 6.86 1.82
N GLN A 29 14.77 8.18 1.84
CA GLN A 29 16.09 8.79 1.61
C GLN A 29 17.06 8.48 2.73
N TYR A 30 16.53 8.34 3.94
CA TYR A 30 17.29 8.05 5.15
C TYR A 30 16.33 7.46 6.18
N SER A 31 16.73 6.42 6.88
CA SER A 31 16.04 5.97 8.08
C SER A 31 17.05 5.60 9.14
N ASN A 32 16.86 6.18 10.33
CA ASN A 32 17.55 5.80 11.55
C ASN A 32 16.48 5.40 12.55
N ILE A 33 15.98 4.19 12.35
CA ILE A 33 14.92 3.59 13.17
C ILE A 33 15.25 3.62 14.67
N PRO A 34 16.48 3.28 15.12
CA PRO A 34 16.85 3.38 16.53
C PRO A 34 16.75 4.81 17.11
N LYS A 35 16.97 5.85 16.29
CA LYS A 35 16.83 7.25 16.71
C LYS A 35 15.44 7.83 16.45
N GLY A 36 14.51 7.03 15.91
CA GLY A 36 13.17 7.49 15.57
C GLY A 36 13.10 8.45 14.40
N GLU A 37 14.09 8.46 13.51
CA GLU A 37 14.17 9.43 12.41
C GLU A 37 13.98 8.74 11.05
N ALA A 38 13.13 9.29 10.21
CA ALA A 38 12.98 8.87 8.82
C ALA A 38 12.83 10.09 7.91
N LYS A 39 13.46 10.05 6.74
CA LYS A 39 13.28 11.03 5.67
C LYS A 39 12.72 10.32 4.46
N VAL A 40 11.57 10.79 4.02
CA VAL A 40 10.74 10.14 2.99
C VAL A 40 10.44 11.14 1.89
N ARG A 41 10.40 10.66 0.66
CA ARG A 41 9.91 11.40 -0.49
C ARG A 41 8.68 10.69 -1.04
N VAL A 42 7.57 11.42 -1.08
CA VAL A 42 6.32 10.98 -1.70
C VAL A 42 6.55 10.88 -3.21
N GLN A 43 6.30 9.71 -3.77
CA GLN A 43 6.31 9.49 -5.22
C GLN A 43 4.92 9.30 -5.79
N HIS A 44 4.01 8.70 -5.01
CA HIS A 44 2.63 8.41 -5.42
C HIS A 44 1.60 8.82 -4.37
N MET A 45 0.35 9.04 -4.79
CA MET A 45 -0.78 9.27 -3.88
C MET A 45 -0.92 8.21 -2.77
N ASP A 46 -0.57 6.96 -3.06
CA ASP A 46 -0.65 5.86 -2.10
C ASP A 46 0.28 6.04 -0.89
N ASP A 47 1.44 6.69 -1.10
CA ASP A 47 2.40 7.00 -0.04
C ASP A 47 1.75 7.91 1.02
N LEU A 48 0.81 8.76 0.63
CA LEU A 48 0.10 9.66 1.53
C LEU A 48 -0.75 8.89 2.54
N TRP A 49 -1.34 7.76 2.15
CA TRP A 49 -2.06 6.88 3.05
C TRP A 49 -1.10 6.23 4.06
N TYR A 50 0.07 5.77 3.60
CA TYR A 50 1.07 5.21 4.51
C TYR A 50 1.53 6.26 5.52
N LEU A 51 1.84 7.46 5.05
CA LEU A 51 2.26 8.58 5.91
C LEU A 51 1.18 8.96 6.92
N SER A 52 -0.10 8.93 6.56
CA SER A 52 -1.19 9.23 7.50
C SER A 52 -1.31 8.22 8.64
N HIS A 53 -0.76 7.02 8.47
CA HIS A 53 -0.72 5.97 9.51
C HIS A 53 0.64 5.83 10.19
N ILE A 54 1.69 6.32 9.54
CA ILE A 54 3.04 6.33 10.10
C ILE A 54 3.21 7.53 11.00
N ILE A 55 2.59 8.68 10.72
CA ILE A 55 2.71 9.90 11.53
C ILE A 55 1.62 9.90 12.59
N ASP A 56 1.98 10.21 13.83
CA ASP A 56 1.10 10.30 14.99
C ASP A 56 1.09 11.72 15.56
N ILE A 57 0.09 12.00 16.40
CA ILE A 57 0.05 13.22 17.20
C ILE A 57 1.26 13.23 18.15
N ASN A 58 1.87 14.40 18.32
CA ASN A 58 3.12 14.66 19.05
C ASN A 58 4.42 14.21 18.37
N ASP A 59 4.35 13.70 17.13
CA ASP A 59 5.55 13.57 16.32
C ASP A 59 6.07 14.94 15.87
N SER A 60 7.36 14.99 15.54
CA SER A 60 7.94 16.17 14.91
C SER A 60 8.10 15.92 13.41
N VAL A 61 7.46 16.76 12.59
CA VAL A 61 7.50 16.66 11.12
C VAL A 61 8.15 17.90 10.55
N SER A 62 9.15 17.71 9.70
CA SER A 62 9.87 18.79 9.02
C SER A 62 9.77 18.66 7.51
N GLY A 63 9.71 19.78 6.80
CA GLY A 63 9.60 19.78 5.34
C GLY A 63 9.75 21.17 4.73
N GLN A 64 9.93 21.21 3.41
CA GLN A 64 9.86 22.45 2.66
C GLN A 64 8.40 22.83 2.42
N THR A 65 8.07 24.10 2.64
CA THR A 65 6.74 24.66 2.41
C THR A 65 6.87 26.06 1.81
N ILE A 66 5.81 26.53 1.15
CA ILE A 66 5.74 27.88 0.60
C ILE A 66 4.89 28.72 1.53
N ARG A 67 5.49 29.76 2.11
CA ARG A 67 4.77 30.70 2.97
C ARG A 67 4.73 32.08 2.33
N LYS A 68 3.56 32.72 2.40
CA LYS A 68 3.37 34.13 2.06
C LYS A 68 3.85 34.95 3.25
N ILE A 69 4.88 35.77 3.05
CA ILE A 69 5.41 36.69 4.05
C ILE A 69 5.01 38.09 3.60
N LYS A 70 4.35 38.85 4.49
CA LYS A 70 4.10 40.27 4.28
C LYS A 70 5.39 41.00 4.63
N ILE A 71 5.99 41.68 3.65
CA ILE A 71 7.15 42.54 3.87
C ILE A 71 6.65 43.98 3.86
N GLY A 72 6.72 44.65 5.02
CA GLY A 72 6.29 46.04 5.22
C GLY A 72 6.07 46.35 6.70
N SER A 73 6.39 47.58 7.12
CA SER A 73 6.08 48.11 8.46
C SER A 73 4.55 48.23 8.62
N GLY A 74 4.04 47.97 9.82
CA GLY A 74 2.64 47.63 10.12
C GLY A 74 1.50 48.61 9.75
N ASP A 75 1.74 49.67 8.98
CA ASP A 75 0.74 50.69 8.62
C ASP A 75 0.63 51.02 7.11
N GLU A 76 1.35 50.33 6.22
CA GLU A 76 1.20 50.57 4.78
C GLU A 76 0.16 49.65 4.13
N MET A 77 -0.86 50.27 3.52
CA MET A 77 -1.99 49.64 2.82
C MET A 77 -1.56 48.76 1.61
N ASN A 78 -0.28 48.81 1.21
CA ASN A 78 0.32 48.05 0.11
C ASN A 78 1.50 47.17 0.57
N ALA A 79 1.31 46.36 1.61
CA ALA A 79 2.31 45.36 2.00
C ALA A 79 2.53 44.33 0.88
N ASN A 80 3.74 44.31 0.32
CA ASN A 80 4.12 43.35 -0.72
C ASN A 80 4.15 41.93 -0.11
N VAL A 81 3.30 41.04 -0.65
CA VAL A 81 3.21 39.65 -0.23
C VAL A 81 4.14 38.80 -1.07
N VAL A 82 5.29 38.41 -0.51
CA VAL A 82 6.27 37.57 -1.19
C VAL A 82 6.08 36.12 -0.77
N LYS A 83 6.03 35.20 -1.76
CA LYS A 83 6.03 33.75 -1.51
C LYS A 83 7.48 33.28 -1.37
N LYS A 84 7.86 32.82 -0.17
CA LYS A 84 9.19 32.29 0.11
C LYS A 84 9.12 30.79 0.37
N LYS A 85 10.02 30.01 -0.25
CA LYS A 85 10.24 28.60 0.10
C LYS A 85 11.04 28.56 1.39
N ILE A 86 10.50 27.93 2.42
CA ILE A 86 11.12 27.82 3.75
C ILE A 86 11.08 26.37 4.23
N PHE A 87 12.03 26.00 5.07
CA PHE A 87 12.04 24.70 5.74
C PHE A 87 11.55 24.89 7.17
N LEU A 88 10.48 24.19 7.56
CA LEU A 88 9.90 24.29 8.90
C LEU A 88 9.86 22.92 9.57
N THR A 89 9.80 22.94 10.89
CA THR A 89 9.51 21.80 11.75
C THR A 89 8.29 22.14 12.60
N ILE A 90 7.32 21.22 12.63
CA ILE A 90 6.13 21.32 13.47
C ILE A 90 6.05 20.13 14.42
N ASP A 91 5.48 20.34 15.60
CA ASP A 91 4.96 19.28 16.45
C ASP A 91 3.51 19.02 16.06
N VAL A 92 3.20 17.79 15.65
CA VAL A 92 1.93 17.42 15.02
C VAL A 92 0.80 17.41 16.04
N GLU A 93 -0.25 18.16 15.76
CA GLU A 93 -1.49 18.18 16.56
C GLU A 93 -2.65 17.52 15.82
N ARG A 94 -2.63 17.55 14.48
CA ARG A 94 -3.75 17.10 13.66
C ARG A 94 -3.29 16.51 12.34
N ILE A 95 -3.89 15.40 11.94
CA ILE A 95 -3.63 14.72 10.67
C ILE A 95 -4.96 14.51 9.97
N GLU A 96 -5.09 15.00 8.73
CA GLU A 96 -6.27 14.80 7.90
C GLU A 96 -5.87 14.14 6.59
N PHE A 97 -6.46 12.99 6.29
CA PHE A 97 -6.30 12.34 4.99
C PHE A 97 -7.63 12.32 4.25
N HIS A 98 -7.69 13.03 3.13
CA HIS A 98 -8.87 13.06 2.26
C HIS A 98 -8.73 11.96 1.22
N LYS A 99 -9.40 10.82 1.45
CA LYS A 99 -9.33 9.62 0.58
C LYS A 99 -9.72 9.91 -0.88
N ASP A 100 -10.69 10.79 -1.11
CA ASP A 100 -11.23 11.06 -2.45
C ASP A 100 -10.35 11.99 -3.29
N THR A 101 -9.61 12.89 -2.64
CA THR A 101 -8.73 13.86 -3.31
C THR A 101 -7.25 13.48 -3.21
N GLY A 102 -6.91 12.46 -2.42
CA GLY A 102 -5.54 12.05 -2.13
C GLY A 102 -4.70 13.20 -1.57
N ALA A 103 -5.25 13.95 -0.62
CA ALA A 103 -4.55 15.05 0.03
C ALA A 103 -4.32 14.73 1.51
N LEU A 104 -3.05 14.71 1.93
CA LEU A 104 -2.66 14.58 3.34
C LEU A 104 -2.30 15.95 3.89
N ARG A 105 -2.99 16.36 4.95
CA ARG A 105 -2.71 17.59 5.70
C ARG A 105 -2.19 17.26 7.09
N ILE A 106 -1.04 17.82 7.43
CA ILE A 106 -0.41 17.63 8.73
C ILE A 106 -0.32 19.00 9.39
N GLY A 107 -1.18 19.23 10.38
CA GLY A 107 -1.27 20.47 11.15
C GLY A 107 -0.58 20.36 12.50
N GLY A 108 0.04 21.44 12.95
CA GLY A 108 0.74 21.47 14.22
C GLY A 108 1.36 22.82 14.54
N ILE A 109 2.10 22.87 15.65
CA ILE A 109 2.77 24.08 16.14
C ILE A 109 4.20 24.14 15.61
N ILE A 110 4.63 25.28 15.07
CA ILE A 110 6.01 25.50 14.62
C ILE A 110 6.98 25.46 15.81
N THR A 111 7.91 24.51 15.78
CA THR A 111 8.99 24.38 16.78
C THR A 111 10.34 24.82 16.24
N ALA A 112 10.59 24.68 14.94
CA ALA A 112 11.80 25.20 14.30
C ALA A 112 11.56 25.75 12.89
N GLY A 113 12.40 26.70 12.49
CA GLY A 113 12.33 27.39 11.22
C GLY A 113 13.35 28.53 11.14
N PRO A 114 13.43 29.23 10.00
CA PRO A 114 14.22 30.44 9.84
C PRO A 114 13.87 31.51 10.89
N GLU A 115 14.82 32.39 11.23
CA GLU A 115 14.63 33.45 12.24
C GLU A 115 13.48 34.41 11.93
N ASP A 116 13.16 34.61 10.65
CA ASP A 116 12.06 35.44 10.18
C ASP A 116 10.67 34.81 10.40
N ILE A 117 10.59 33.59 10.94
CA ILE A 117 9.34 32.88 11.20
C ILE A 117 9.11 32.70 12.71
N PRO A 118 8.01 33.26 13.26
CA PRO A 118 7.67 33.09 14.67
C PRO A 118 7.41 31.62 15.03
N ARG A 119 8.10 31.12 16.05
CA ARG A 119 7.81 29.84 16.70
C ARG A 119 6.49 29.93 17.48
N GLY A 120 5.84 28.80 17.71
CA GLY A 120 4.58 28.73 18.47
C GLY A 120 3.31 29.03 17.64
N GLN A 121 3.44 29.43 16.38
CA GLN A 121 2.28 29.57 15.49
C GLN A 121 1.89 28.23 14.84
N HIS A 122 0.61 28.08 14.51
CA HIS A 122 0.15 26.90 13.75
C HIS A 122 0.61 26.96 12.30
N HIS A 123 0.96 25.80 11.77
CA HIS A 123 1.22 25.59 10.36
C HIS A 123 0.68 24.23 9.92
N THR A 124 0.25 24.16 8.67
CA THR A 124 -0.23 22.92 8.06
C THR A 124 0.60 22.63 6.82
N PHE A 125 1.29 21.49 6.83
CA PHE A 125 1.87 20.93 5.62
C PHE A 125 0.77 20.32 4.76
N ASN A 126 0.65 20.77 3.52
CA ASN A 126 -0.10 20.06 2.49
C ASN A 126 0.90 19.13 1.78
N VAL A 127 0.75 17.83 2.00
CA VAL A 127 1.64 16.81 1.46
C VAL A 127 1.05 16.30 0.15
N GLU A 128 1.82 16.48 -0.91
CA GLU A 128 1.50 16.10 -2.29
C GLU A 128 2.64 15.27 -2.91
N GLU A 129 2.41 14.70 -4.08
CA GLU A 129 3.46 13.98 -4.82
C GLU A 129 4.70 14.85 -5.02
N GLY A 130 5.89 14.27 -4.79
CA GLY A 130 7.17 14.97 -4.82
C GLY A 130 7.57 15.63 -3.50
N SER A 131 6.67 15.73 -2.52
CA SER A 131 6.96 16.27 -1.19
C SER A 131 8.04 15.46 -0.48
N ILE A 132 8.92 16.16 0.24
CA ILE A 132 9.97 15.54 1.07
C ILE A 132 9.71 15.91 2.52
N LEU A 133 9.52 14.90 3.36
CA LEU A 133 9.28 15.05 4.78
C LEU A 133 10.36 14.35 5.60
N SER A 134 10.72 14.95 6.73
CA SER A 134 11.52 14.32 7.78
C SER A 134 10.62 14.12 8.99
N ILE A 135 10.44 12.87 9.39
CA ILE A 135 9.59 12.44 10.50
C ILE A 135 10.51 12.06 11.64
N LYS A 136 10.27 12.62 12.82
CA LYS A 136 10.94 12.26 14.06
C LYS A 136 9.91 11.84 15.10
N LYS A 137 9.96 10.56 15.46
CA LYS A 137 9.14 9.93 16.48
C LYS A 137 9.72 10.19 17.87
N ARG A 138 8.87 10.62 18.81
CA ARG A 138 9.31 10.86 20.20
C ARG A 138 9.84 9.59 20.88
N ASN A 139 9.21 8.45 20.62
CA ASN A 139 9.52 7.16 21.25
C ASN A 139 10.17 6.15 20.28
N GLY A 140 10.64 6.61 19.12
CA GLY A 140 11.09 5.73 18.03
C GLY A 140 9.94 5.21 17.17
N PHE A 141 10.27 4.57 16.04
CA PHE A 141 9.28 3.94 15.18
C PHE A 141 8.83 2.59 15.75
N LEU A 142 7.52 2.37 15.74
CA LEU A 142 6.91 1.06 15.93
C LEU A 142 7.23 0.13 14.76
N ARG A 143 7.29 -1.19 14.98
CA ARG A 143 7.58 -2.15 13.92
C ARG A 143 6.50 -2.16 12.84
N HIS A 144 5.20 -2.06 13.15
CA HIS A 144 4.20 -1.93 12.09
C HIS A 144 4.35 -0.62 11.30
N GLN A 145 4.90 0.45 11.89
CA GLN A 145 5.19 1.69 11.17
C GLN A 145 6.43 1.53 10.30
N VAL A 146 7.46 0.82 10.77
CA VAL A 146 8.62 0.42 9.97
C VAL A 146 8.21 -0.51 8.85
N ASP A 147 7.30 -1.45 9.10
CA ASP A 147 6.80 -2.39 8.12
C ASP A 147 5.92 -1.64 7.12
N LYS A 148 5.10 -0.66 7.52
CA LYS A 148 4.43 0.26 6.58
C LYS A 148 5.42 1.09 5.74
N LEU A 149 6.50 1.59 6.34
CA LEU A 149 7.58 2.27 5.60
C LEU A 149 8.24 1.32 4.60
N LYS A 150 8.50 0.06 4.98
CA LYS A 150 9.06 -0.95 4.09
C LYS A 150 8.07 -1.39 3.02
N GLU A 151 6.80 -1.60 3.37
CA GLU A 151 5.71 -1.94 2.46
C GLU A 151 5.50 -0.83 1.44
N SER A 152 5.54 0.44 1.84
CA SER A 152 5.52 1.56 0.88
C SER A 152 6.74 1.57 -0.05
N ALA A 153 7.85 0.93 0.36
CA ALA A 153 9.06 0.74 -0.44
C ALA A 153 9.13 -0.63 -1.16
N GLU A 154 8.25 -1.57 -0.84
CA GLU A 154 8.16 -2.92 -1.38
C GLU A 154 6.85 -3.02 -2.17
N ASN A 155 6.93 -2.96 -3.50
CA ASN A 155 5.79 -3.29 -4.39
C ASN A 155 5.39 -4.77 -4.19
N ARG A 156 4.66 -5.08 -3.11
CA ARG A 156 3.98 -6.36 -2.98
C ARG A 156 2.68 -6.22 -3.76
N SER A 157 2.62 -6.87 -4.92
CA SER A 157 1.36 -7.06 -5.63
C SER A 157 0.41 -7.80 -4.69
N THR A 158 -0.88 -7.48 -4.74
CA THR A 158 -1.92 -8.20 -3.99
C THR A 158 -2.19 -9.59 -4.59
N GLY A 159 -1.37 -10.04 -5.55
CA GLY A 159 -1.71 -11.16 -6.42
C GLY A 159 -2.93 -10.87 -7.30
N CYS A 160 -3.36 -9.61 -7.42
CA CYS A 160 -4.47 -9.22 -8.30
C CYS A 160 -3.96 -8.41 -9.49
N MET A 161 -4.44 -8.74 -10.69
CA MET A 161 -4.18 -8.02 -11.93
C MET A 161 -5.50 -7.49 -12.50
N VAL A 162 -5.48 -6.25 -12.97
CA VAL A 162 -6.60 -5.63 -13.68
C VAL A 162 -6.22 -5.40 -15.13
N CYS A 163 -7.10 -5.77 -16.04
CA CYS A 163 -6.93 -5.59 -17.48
C CYS A 163 -8.04 -4.70 -18.01
N ALA A 164 -7.65 -3.57 -18.60
CA ALA A 164 -8.57 -2.72 -19.35
C ALA A 164 -8.45 -3.05 -20.83
N LEU A 165 -9.47 -3.71 -21.36
CA LEU A 165 -9.57 -4.16 -22.74
C LEU A 165 -10.51 -3.23 -23.51
N ASP A 166 -10.05 -2.77 -24.66
CA ASP A 166 -10.86 -2.13 -25.70
C ASP A 166 -10.81 -3.01 -26.97
N ARG A 167 -11.37 -2.53 -28.08
CA ARG A 167 -11.45 -3.22 -29.36
C ARG A 167 -10.10 -3.75 -29.85
N ASP A 168 -9.04 -2.97 -29.67
CA ASP A 168 -7.72 -3.23 -30.23
C ASP A 168 -6.58 -2.85 -29.28
N VAL A 169 -6.86 -2.56 -28.01
CA VAL A 169 -5.84 -2.25 -27.01
C VAL A 169 -6.18 -2.91 -25.70
N CYS A 170 -5.18 -3.49 -25.03
CA CYS A 170 -5.31 -4.04 -23.70
C CYS A 170 -4.19 -3.49 -22.80
N HIS A 171 -4.56 -2.84 -21.71
CA HIS A 171 -3.62 -2.40 -20.68
C HIS A 171 -3.63 -3.39 -19.52
N PHE A 172 -2.46 -3.78 -19.06
CA PHE A 172 -2.27 -4.68 -17.93
C PHE A 172 -1.79 -3.89 -16.73
N ALA A 173 -2.47 -4.03 -15.60
CA ALA A 173 -2.12 -3.36 -14.36
C ALA A 173 -2.02 -4.34 -13.19
N LEU A 174 -0.91 -4.28 -12.46
CA LEU A 174 -0.76 -4.99 -11.20
C LEU A 174 -1.38 -4.15 -10.08
N LEU A 175 -2.34 -4.74 -9.38
CA LEU A 175 -2.92 -4.12 -8.20
C LEU A 175 -1.94 -4.21 -7.04
N LYS A 176 -1.75 -3.09 -6.37
CA LYS A 176 -1.02 -2.99 -5.10
C LYS A 176 -2.02 -2.92 -3.95
N LYS A 177 -1.52 -2.92 -2.71
CA LYS A 177 -2.38 -2.65 -1.54
C LYS A 177 -3.16 -1.33 -1.69
N TYR A 178 -2.53 -0.36 -2.34
CA TYR A 178 -3.11 0.93 -2.69
C TYR A 178 -2.61 1.28 -4.10
N GLY A 179 -3.52 1.68 -5.00
CA GLY A 179 -3.21 1.99 -6.39
C GLY A 179 -2.82 0.79 -7.25
N PHE A 180 -2.29 1.06 -8.45
CA PHE A 180 -1.91 0.05 -9.43
C PHE A 180 -0.73 0.50 -10.30
N ASP A 181 0.10 -0.44 -10.76
CA ASP A 181 1.14 -0.19 -11.76
C ASP A 181 0.70 -0.72 -13.12
N ILE A 182 0.74 0.12 -14.16
CA ILE A 182 0.56 -0.36 -15.54
C ILE A 182 1.87 -1.00 -15.99
N ILE A 183 1.88 -2.32 -16.15
CA ILE A 183 3.09 -3.09 -16.47
C ILE A 183 3.28 -3.31 -17.97
N GLY A 184 2.27 -3.00 -18.78
CA GLY A 184 2.35 -3.18 -20.21
C GLY A 184 1.06 -2.85 -20.93
N THR A 185 1.18 -2.72 -22.24
CA THR A 185 0.06 -2.53 -23.16
C THR A 185 0.29 -3.41 -24.38
N VAL A 186 -0.77 -4.05 -24.85
CA VAL A 186 -0.78 -4.78 -26.13
C VAL A 186 -1.77 -4.08 -27.04
N SER A 187 -1.36 -3.78 -28.27
CA SER A 187 -2.22 -3.20 -29.30
C SER A 187 -2.36 -4.20 -30.45
N GLY A 188 -3.57 -4.40 -30.94
CA GLY A 188 -3.89 -5.19 -32.11
C GLY A 188 -3.83 -4.36 -33.39
N ASP A 189 -3.38 -4.99 -34.47
CA ASP A 189 -3.44 -4.40 -35.81
C ASP A 189 -4.89 -4.47 -36.33
N VAL A 190 -5.66 -3.39 -36.17
CA VAL A 190 -6.99 -3.28 -36.77
C VAL A 190 -6.90 -2.38 -37.99
N GLN A 191 -6.86 -3.00 -39.18
CA GLN A 191 -7.02 -2.27 -40.43
C GLN A 191 -8.32 -1.42 -40.38
N LYS A 192 -8.16 -0.11 -40.58
CA LYS A 192 -9.27 0.86 -40.60
C LYS A 192 -10.24 0.52 -41.74
N LYS A 193 -11.39 -0.08 -41.40
CA LYS A 193 -12.76 0.01 -41.97
C LYS A 193 -13.01 0.35 -43.47
N TYR A 194 -12.07 0.13 -44.38
CA TYR A 194 -12.27 0.31 -45.83
C TYR A 194 -11.91 -0.91 -46.69
N ALA A 195 -11.62 -2.06 -46.08
CA ALA A 195 -11.48 -3.31 -46.80
C ALA A 195 -12.55 -4.29 -46.28
N GLU A 196 -13.44 -4.72 -47.16
CA GLU A 196 -14.31 -5.88 -46.95
C GLU A 196 -13.42 -7.12 -46.79
N GLY A 197 -13.04 -7.39 -45.55
CA GLY A 197 -12.29 -8.57 -45.16
C GLY A 197 -12.48 -8.80 -43.67
N GLN A 198 -12.88 -10.01 -43.28
CA GLN A 198 -12.94 -10.40 -41.87
C GLN A 198 -11.57 -10.14 -41.23
N ALA A 199 -11.52 -9.25 -40.24
CA ALA A 199 -10.31 -9.05 -39.44
C ALA A 199 -10.03 -10.33 -38.62
N LYS A 200 -9.25 -11.26 -39.19
CA LYS A 200 -8.62 -12.36 -38.44
C LYS A 200 -7.44 -11.78 -37.65
N GLY A 201 -7.73 -11.10 -36.55
CA GLY A 201 -6.71 -10.58 -35.64
C GLY A 201 -6.31 -11.62 -34.59
N ASN A 202 -5.01 -11.82 -34.38
CA ASN A 202 -4.45 -12.61 -33.27
C ASN A 202 -4.56 -11.90 -31.90
N PHE A 203 -5.15 -10.70 -31.84
CA PHE A 203 -5.15 -9.82 -30.67
C PHE A 203 -5.59 -10.51 -29.37
N TYR A 204 -6.76 -11.16 -29.34
CA TYR A 204 -7.22 -11.86 -28.13
C TYR A 204 -6.31 -13.03 -27.74
N SER A 205 -5.75 -13.73 -28.72
CA SER A 205 -4.80 -14.82 -28.48
C SER A 205 -3.48 -14.29 -27.90
N ASP A 206 -3.02 -13.14 -28.39
CA ASP A 206 -1.79 -12.51 -27.91
C ASP A 206 -1.98 -11.92 -26.50
N VAL A 207 -3.12 -11.27 -26.24
CA VAL A 207 -3.50 -10.85 -24.88
C VAL A 207 -3.54 -12.06 -23.94
N ALA A 208 -4.15 -13.19 -24.34
CA ALA A 208 -4.19 -14.40 -23.52
C ALA A 208 -2.79 -15.01 -23.26
N LYS A 209 -1.86 -14.93 -24.23
CA LYS A 209 -0.45 -15.35 -24.03
C LYS A 209 0.24 -14.47 -23.00
N HIS A 210 0.11 -13.14 -23.12
CA HIS A 210 0.68 -12.20 -22.15
C HIS A 210 0.12 -12.42 -20.74
N LEU A 211 -1.19 -12.64 -20.63
CA LEU A 211 -1.81 -12.97 -19.34
C LEU A 211 -1.26 -14.26 -18.74
N THR A 212 -1.00 -15.28 -19.56
CA THR A 212 -0.42 -16.54 -19.06
C THR A 212 1.00 -16.32 -18.50
N ASP A 213 1.87 -15.58 -19.22
CA ASP A 213 3.22 -15.23 -18.73
C ASP A 213 3.16 -14.37 -17.46
N TYR A 214 2.26 -13.38 -17.41
CA TYR A 214 2.14 -12.51 -16.25
C TYR A 214 1.57 -13.21 -15.02
N VAL A 215 0.62 -14.13 -15.20
CA VAL A 215 0.08 -14.93 -14.09
C VAL A 215 1.19 -15.71 -13.40
N GLU A 216 2.08 -16.34 -14.17
CA GLU A 216 3.20 -17.11 -13.62
C GLU A 216 4.29 -16.19 -13.05
N ARG A 217 4.70 -15.16 -13.80
CA ARG A 217 5.77 -14.24 -13.42
C ARG A 217 5.48 -13.46 -12.15
N TYR A 218 4.24 -12.99 -11.98
CA TYR A 218 3.84 -12.15 -10.86
C TYR A 218 3.02 -12.90 -9.79
N SER A 219 2.89 -14.23 -9.92
CA SER A 219 2.12 -15.07 -8.98
C SER A 219 0.69 -14.54 -8.77
N ILE A 220 0.01 -14.25 -9.87
CA ILE A 220 -1.35 -13.71 -9.84
C ILE A 220 -2.34 -14.80 -9.40
N LYS A 221 -3.19 -14.46 -8.44
CA LYS A 221 -4.31 -15.28 -7.94
C LYS A 221 -5.65 -14.82 -8.50
N HIS A 222 -5.78 -13.51 -8.76
CA HIS A 222 -7.03 -12.87 -9.17
C HIS A 222 -6.80 -12.04 -10.43
N LEU A 223 -7.65 -12.23 -11.45
CA LEU A 223 -7.56 -11.48 -12.69
C LEU A 223 -8.92 -10.84 -12.99
N VAL A 224 -8.94 -9.52 -13.03
CA VAL A 224 -10.12 -8.70 -13.31
C VAL A 224 -10.00 -8.15 -14.73
N ILE A 225 -10.99 -8.38 -15.57
CA ILE A 225 -10.99 -7.92 -16.96
C ILE A 225 -12.19 -7.00 -17.16
N GLY A 226 -11.92 -5.75 -17.53
CA GLY A 226 -12.95 -4.78 -17.88
C GLY A 226 -12.86 -4.36 -19.33
N SER A 227 -14.02 -4.15 -19.96
CA SER A 227 -14.11 -3.56 -21.29
C SER A 227 -15.36 -2.73 -21.48
N PRO A 228 -15.36 -1.78 -22.44
CA PRO A 228 -16.58 -1.28 -23.05
C PRO A 228 -17.33 -2.44 -23.72
N ALA A 229 -18.62 -2.61 -23.42
CA ALA A 229 -19.47 -3.63 -24.04
C ALA A 229 -18.93 -5.08 -23.92
N PHE A 230 -18.91 -5.83 -25.04
CA PHE A 230 -18.78 -7.29 -25.10
C PHE A 230 -17.36 -7.80 -25.35
N TRP A 231 -16.34 -6.94 -25.46
CA TRP A 231 -14.97 -7.37 -25.82
C TRP A 231 -14.37 -8.35 -24.80
N LYS A 232 -14.69 -8.18 -23.52
CA LYS A 232 -14.32 -9.09 -22.44
C LYS A 232 -14.85 -10.52 -22.63
N ASP A 233 -15.99 -10.69 -23.29
CA ASP A 233 -16.60 -12.00 -23.54
C ASP A 233 -15.87 -12.76 -24.64
N GLU A 234 -15.31 -12.07 -25.64
CA GLU A 234 -14.43 -12.67 -26.64
C GLU A 234 -13.10 -13.09 -26.02
N LEU A 235 -12.49 -12.24 -25.19
CA LEU A 235 -11.27 -12.60 -24.46
C LEU A 235 -11.51 -13.79 -23.53
N LYS A 236 -12.66 -13.85 -22.85
CA LYS A 236 -13.04 -14.96 -21.97
C LYS A 236 -12.93 -16.31 -22.70
N LYS A 237 -13.40 -16.42 -23.94
CA LYS A 237 -13.30 -17.67 -24.72
C LYS A 237 -11.86 -18.14 -24.90
N GLU A 238 -10.93 -17.22 -25.18
CA GLU A 238 -9.51 -17.52 -25.32
C GLU A 238 -8.86 -17.92 -23.98
N LEU A 239 -9.25 -17.27 -22.87
CA LEU A 239 -8.77 -17.63 -21.54
C LEU A 239 -9.23 -19.02 -21.08
N MET A 240 -10.46 -19.41 -21.42
CA MET A 240 -10.95 -20.76 -21.15
C MET A 240 -10.16 -21.80 -21.94
N LYS A 241 -9.88 -21.57 -23.23
CA LYS A 241 -9.06 -22.45 -24.07
C LYS A 241 -7.64 -22.64 -23.53
N LYS A 242 -7.06 -21.59 -22.92
CA LYS A 242 -5.72 -21.62 -22.31
C LYS A 242 -5.69 -22.23 -20.91
N GLY A 243 -6.85 -22.58 -20.33
CA GLY A 243 -6.93 -23.13 -18.97
C GLY A 243 -6.66 -22.11 -17.87
N LEU A 244 -6.68 -20.81 -18.16
CA LEU A 244 -6.29 -19.79 -17.17
C LEU A 244 -7.30 -19.72 -16.00
N HIS A 245 -8.57 -20.03 -16.28
CA HIS A 245 -9.64 -20.12 -15.28
C HIS A 245 -9.42 -21.18 -14.19
N GLU A 246 -8.54 -22.17 -14.43
CA GLU A 246 -8.16 -23.17 -13.44
C GLU A 246 -7.03 -22.68 -12.52
N LYS A 247 -6.24 -21.70 -12.99
CA LYS A 247 -5.08 -21.16 -12.25
C LYS A 247 -5.45 -19.91 -11.43
N VAL A 248 -6.41 -19.12 -11.88
CA VAL A 248 -6.78 -17.84 -11.24
C VAL A 248 -8.29 -17.66 -11.16
N THR A 249 -8.74 -16.90 -10.16
CA THR A 249 -10.13 -16.42 -10.10
C THR A 249 -10.32 -15.31 -11.11
N LEU A 250 -11.26 -15.49 -12.05
CA LEU A 250 -11.60 -14.51 -13.07
C LEU A 250 -12.81 -13.67 -12.66
N ALA A 251 -12.68 -12.35 -12.71
CA ALA A 251 -13.81 -11.42 -12.61
C ALA A 251 -13.91 -10.55 -13.86
N PHE A 252 -15.14 -10.22 -14.24
CA PHE A 252 -15.42 -9.45 -15.45
C PHE A 252 -16.22 -8.21 -15.10
N ALA A 253 -15.74 -7.04 -15.51
CA ALA A 253 -16.36 -5.75 -15.25
C ALA A 253 -16.75 -5.04 -16.56
N THR A 254 -17.74 -4.15 -16.52
CA THR A 254 -18.01 -3.23 -17.64
C THR A 254 -17.42 -1.87 -17.28
N CYS A 255 -16.74 -1.24 -18.23
CA CYS A 255 -16.24 0.13 -18.09
C CYS A 255 -16.54 0.96 -19.35
N ASN A 256 -16.74 2.25 -19.18
CA ASN A 256 -17.01 3.18 -20.29
C ASN A 256 -15.75 3.96 -20.71
N SER A 257 -14.74 3.99 -19.85
CA SER A 257 -13.46 4.64 -20.11
C SER A 257 -12.49 3.73 -20.87
N THR A 258 -11.42 4.30 -21.39
CA THR A 258 -10.28 3.60 -21.99
C THR A 258 -8.99 3.92 -21.23
N GLY A 259 -7.91 3.14 -21.46
CA GLY A 259 -6.61 3.43 -20.87
C GLY A 259 -6.58 3.31 -19.34
N GLN A 260 -5.79 4.19 -18.71
CA GLN A 260 -5.64 4.24 -17.25
C GLN A 260 -6.96 4.55 -16.52
N ASN A 261 -7.82 5.38 -17.12
CA ASN A 261 -9.12 5.73 -16.54
C ASN A 261 -10.06 4.52 -16.48
N ALA A 262 -9.95 3.60 -17.44
CA ALA A 262 -10.70 2.34 -17.41
C ALA A 262 -10.31 1.49 -16.20
N ILE A 263 -9.03 1.42 -15.85
CA ILE A 263 -8.56 0.66 -14.68
C ILE A 263 -9.16 1.25 -13.39
N VAL A 264 -9.13 2.58 -13.24
CA VAL A 264 -9.75 3.27 -12.10
C VAL A 264 -11.25 2.99 -12.02
N GLU A 265 -11.94 2.99 -13.17
CA GLU A 265 -13.36 2.69 -13.24
C GLU A 265 -13.63 1.23 -12.83
N ILE A 266 -12.88 0.27 -13.38
CA ILE A 266 -12.99 -1.17 -13.07
C ILE A 266 -12.81 -1.43 -11.57
N LEU A 267 -11.87 -0.75 -10.92
CA LEU A 267 -11.63 -0.89 -9.48
C LEU A 267 -12.81 -0.43 -8.61
N LYS A 268 -13.63 0.50 -9.11
CA LYS A 268 -14.83 0.98 -8.42
C LYS A 268 -16.05 0.09 -8.66
N ARG A 269 -15.96 -0.90 -9.55
CA ARG A 269 -17.07 -1.78 -9.88
C ARG A 269 -17.34 -2.79 -8.74
N PRO A 270 -18.62 -3.09 -8.44
CA PRO A 270 -18.98 -4.01 -7.36
C PRO A 270 -18.30 -5.38 -7.47
N GLU A 271 -18.17 -5.90 -8.69
CA GLU A 271 -17.58 -7.21 -8.98
C GLU A 271 -16.10 -7.26 -8.55
N THR A 272 -15.36 -6.19 -8.82
CA THR A 272 -13.95 -6.04 -8.41
C THR A 272 -13.83 -5.82 -6.91
N ALA A 273 -14.66 -4.94 -6.35
CA ALA A 273 -14.65 -4.62 -4.92
C ALA A 273 -14.97 -5.86 -4.08
N GLN A 274 -15.91 -6.69 -4.52
CA GLN A 274 -16.26 -7.94 -3.87
C GLN A 274 -15.09 -8.93 -3.87
N LEU A 275 -14.46 -9.16 -5.03
CA LEU A 275 -13.31 -10.07 -5.13
C LEU A 275 -12.16 -9.67 -4.20
N LEU A 276 -11.84 -8.37 -4.15
CA LEU A 276 -10.79 -7.85 -3.27
C LEU A 276 -11.17 -7.95 -1.80
N LYS A 277 -12.44 -7.73 -1.46
CA LYS A 277 -12.94 -7.92 -0.10
C LYS A 277 -12.85 -9.39 0.31
N GLU A 278 -13.21 -10.32 -0.56
CA GLU A 278 -13.15 -11.76 -0.31
C GLU A 278 -11.71 -12.23 -0.07
N GLU A 279 -10.75 -11.78 -0.88
CA GLU A 279 -9.32 -12.11 -0.71
C GLU A 279 -8.80 -11.65 0.66
N ARG A 280 -9.05 -10.37 0.99
CA ARG A 280 -8.64 -9.81 2.28
C ARG A 280 -9.30 -10.55 3.44
N SER A 281 -10.60 -10.80 3.34
CA SER A 281 -11.38 -11.50 4.37
C SER A 281 -10.85 -12.92 4.57
N ALA A 282 -10.49 -13.63 3.49
CA ALA A 282 -9.92 -14.97 3.57
C ALA A 282 -8.54 -14.96 4.26
N SER A 283 -7.68 -14.00 3.93
CA SER A 283 -6.38 -13.84 4.60
C SER A 283 -6.52 -13.53 6.09
N GLU A 284 -7.42 -12.61 6.45
CA GLU A 284 -7.68 -12.22 7.84
C GLU A 284 -8.32 -13.38 8.63
N MET A 285 -9.24 -14.11 8.02
CA MET A 285 -9.89 -15.28 8.61
C MET A 285 -8.90 -16.39 8.94
N GLY A 286 -7.94 -16.68 8.06
CA GLY A 286 -6.90 -17.66 8.33
C GLY A 286 -6.05 -17.32 9.57
N LEU A 287 -5.75 -16.04 9.81
CA LEU A 287 -5.04 -15.62 11.02
C LEU A 287 -5.88 -15.84 12.28
N VAL A 288 -7.17 -15.52 12.22
CA VAL A 288 -8.11 -15.74 13.34
C VAL A 288 -8.29 -17.22 13.61
N GLU A 289 -8.36 -18.07 12.59
CA GLU A 289 -8.44 -19.53 12.74
C GLU A 289 -7.22 -20.10 13.46
N VAL A 290 -6.02 -19.59 13.15
CA VAL A 290 -4.80 -19.97 13.89
C VAL A 290 -4.97 -19.65 15.37
N LEU A 291 -5.43 -18.44 15.73
CA LEU A 291 -5.69 -18.08 17.13
C LEU A 291 -6.72 -19.00 17.80
N LEU A 292 -7.87 -19.23 17.15
CA LEU A 292 -8.95 -20.07 17.67
C LEU A 292 -8.51 -21.53 17.87
N SER A 293 -7.65 -22.04 16.98
CA SER A 293 -7.08 -23.37 17.10
C SER A 293 -6.20 -23.51 18.35
N GLU A 294 -5.42 -22.48 18.69
CA GLU A 294 -4.57 -22.46 19.88
C GLU A 294 -5.38 -22.27 21.17
N ILE A 295 -6.47 -21.51 21.13
CA ILE A 295 -7.44 -21.41 22.23
C ILE A 295 -8.05 -22.77 22.51
N SER A 296 -8.48 -23.48 21.46
CA SER A 296 -9.14 -24.78 21.59
C SER A 296 -8.23 -25.86 22.20
N LYS A 297 -6.91 -25.76 21.97
CA LYS A 297 -5.91 -26.65 22.57
C LYS A 297 -5.53 -26.26 24.01
N SER A 298 -5.93 -25.09 24.50
CA SER A 298 -5.52 -24.52 25.80
C SER A 298 -3.99 -24.40 26.00
N ASP A 299 -3.26 -24.18 24.89
CA ASP A 299 -1.81 -24.28 24.84
C ASP A 299 -1.13 -22.91 24.84
N LEU A 300 -1.30 -22.14 23.75
CA LEU A 300 -0.49 -20.97 23.44
C LEU A 300 -1.34 -19.80 22.95
N ALA A 301 -2.42 -19.46 23.65
CA ALA A 301 -3.27 -18.33 23.27
C ALA A 301 -3.63 -17.44 24.46
N VAL A 302 -3.81 -16.16 24.18
CA VAL A 302 -4.39 -15.15 25.07
C VAL A 302 -5.44 -14.35 24.32
N TYR A 303 -6.43 -13.86 25.03
CA TYR A 303 -7.45 -12.96 24.49
C TYR A 303 -7.95 -12.04 25.59
N GLY A 304 -8.51 -10.90 25.20
CA GLY A 304 -8.83 -9.82 26.12
C GLY A 304 -7.63 -8.94 26.43
N ILE A 305 -7.89 -7.65 26.68
CA ILE A 305 -6.83 -6.65 26.76
C ILE A 305 -5.86 -6.87 27.94
N LYS A 306 -6.34 -7.38 29.09
CA LYS A 306 -5.52 -7.53 30.29
C LYS A 306 -4.52 -8.68 30.13
N GLU A 307 -5.00 -9.83 29.69
CA GLU A 307 -4.24 -11.05 29.48
C GLU A 307 -3.23 -10.84 28.33
N THR A 308 -3.68 -10.19 27.26
CA THR A 308 -2.82 -9.86 26.11
C THR A 308 -1.73 -8.84 26.48
N GLU A 309 -2.05 -7.83 27.30
CA GLU A 309 -1.06 -6.86 27.80
C GLU A 309 0.00 -7.55 28.67
N ASN A 310 -0.40 -8.43 29.58
CA ASN A 310 0.54 -9.20 30.40
C ASN A 310 1.48 -10.05 29.54
N ALA A 311 0.92 -10.77 28.56
CA ALA A 311 1.69 -11.57 27.63
C ALA A 311 2.65 -10.74 26.78
N ALA A 312 2.20 -9.57 26.32
CA ALA A 312 3.02 -8.65 25.54
C ALA A 312 4.19 -8.10 26.36
N ASN A 313 3.94 -7.72 27.63
CA ASN A 313 4.98 -7.24 28.54
C ASN A 313 6.03 -8.31 28.88
N MET A 314 5.62 -9.59 28.90
CA MET A 314 6.55 -10.72 29.04
C MET A 314 7.30 -11.07 27.75
N GLY A 315 6.95 -10.45 26.62
CA GLY A 315 7.51 -10.79 25.30
C GLY A 315 7.08 -12.17 24.77
N ALA A 316 5.99 -12.73 25.32
CA ALA A 316 5.49 -14.05 25.00
C ALA A 316 4.70 -14.09 23.69
N VAL A 317 4.16 -12.96 23.23
CA VAL A 317 3.29 -12.90 22.05
C VAL A 317 4.09 -13.05 20.75
N ARG A 318 3.76 -14.08 19.96
CA ARG A 318 4.26 -14.30 18.60
C ARG A 318 3.43 -13.55 17.57
N LEU A 319 2.11 -13.63 17.68
CA LEU A 319 1.13 -13.05 16.76
C LEU A 319 0.07 -12.33 17.59
N LEU A 320 -0.16 -11.04 17.34
CA LEU A 320 -1.22 -10.24 17.94
C LEU A 320 -2.25 -9.89 16.87
N LEU A 321 -3.53 -10.12 17.16
CA LEU A 321 -4.66 -9.74 16.34
C LEU A 321 -5.50 -8.70 17.10
N VAL A 322 -5.86 -7.62 16.43
CA VAL A 322 -6.70 -6.55 16.98
C VAL A 322 -7.75 -6.16 15.96
N THR A 323 -9.02 -6.02 16.35
CA THR A 323 -10.04 -5.55 15.42
C THR A 323 -10.01 -4.03 15.23
N ASP A 324 -10.37 -3.56 14.03
CA ASP A 324 -10.56 -2.14 13.75
C ASP A 324 -11.63 -1.50 14.65
N ALA A 325 -12.72 -2.21 14.96
CA ALA A 325 -13.74 -1.77 15.91
C ALA A 325 -13.17 -1.58 17.32
N PHE A 326 -12.30 -2.49 17.79
CA PHE A 326 -11.65 -2.36 19.10
C PHE A 326 -10.69 -1.17 19.15
N ILE A 327 -9.95 -0.91 18.07
CA ILE A 327 -9.10 0.28 17.94
C ILE A 327 -9.94 1.55 18.01
N HIS A 328 -11.05 1.62 17.26
CA HIS A 328 -11.96 2.77 17.27
C HIS A 328 -12.54 3.01 18.67
N LYS A 329 -13.08 1.98 19.31
CA LYS A 329 -13.60 2.05 20.67
C LYS A 329 -12.55 2.51 21.68
N SER A 330 -11.31 2.04 21.52
CA SER A 330 -10.19 2.44 22.38
C SER A 330 -9.83 3.92 22.22
N ARG A 331 -9.97 4.48 21.02
CA ARG A 331 -9.76 5.91 20.74
C ARG A 331 -10.85 6.77 21.34
N GLU A 332 -12.12 6.39 21.17
CA GLU A 332 -13.26 7.10 21.76
C GLU A 332 -13.22 7.12 23.29
N ALA A 333 -12.74 6.04 23.90
CA ALA A 333 -12.62 5.90 25.35
C ALA A 333 -11.29 6.46 25.92
N GLU A 334 -10.49 7.19 25.15
CA GLU A 334 -9.15 7.71 25.52
C GLU A 334 -8.15 6.64 26.03
N ASN A 335 -8.44 5.36 25.80
CA ASN A 335 -7.63 4.22 26.24
C ASN A 335 -6.68 3.73 25.15
N TYR A 336 -6.65 4.39 24.00
CA TYR A 336 -5.78 4.02 22.87
C TYR A 336 -4.31 3.99 23.27
N GLY A 337 -3.85 4.87 24.15
CA GLY A 337 -2.47 4.84 24.65
C GLY A 337 -2.10 3.55 25.38
N ARG A 338 -3.06 2.83 25.96
CA ARG A 338 -2.83 1.50 26.53
C ARG A 338 -2.68 0.44 25.44
N LEU A 339 -3.60 0.42 24.49
CA LEU A 339 -3.54 -0.49 23.33
C LEU A 339 -2.25 -0.29 22.53
N ASP A 340 -1.86 0.96 22.31
CA ASP A 340 -0.63 1.33 21.63
C ASP A 340 0.61 0.76 22.34
N ARG A 341 0.68 0.83 23.68
CA ARG A 341 1.76 0.19 24.46
C ARG A 341 1.80 -1.32 24.30
N VAL A 342 0.64 -1.99 24.23
CA VAL A 342 0.57 -3.45 24.01
C VAL A 342 1.14 -3.79 22.63
N MET A 343 0.66 -3.11 21.59
CA MET A 343 1.17 -3.28 20.22
C MET A 343 2.68 -3.03 20.17
N PHE A 344 3.16 -1.95 20.81
CA PHE A 344 4.59 -1.63 20.94
C PHE A 344 5.39 -2.77 21.60
N ALA A 345 4.89 -3.32 22.71
CA ALA A 345 5.59 -4.36 23.47
C ALA A 345 5.73 -5.67 22.69
N VAL A 346 4.67 -6.09 21.97
CA VAL A 346 4.71 -7.27 21.09
C VAL A 346 5.76 -7.08 20.00
N GLU A 347 5.75 -5.93 19.33
CA GLU A 347 6.66 -5.61 18.24
C GLU A 347 8.12 -5.53 18.68
N ARG A 348 8.39 -4.86 19.82
CA ARG A 348 9.73 -4.79 20.43
C ARG A 348 10.27 -6.17 20.75
N SER A 349 9.39 -7.10 21.12
CA SER A 349 9.71 -8.50 21.37
C SER A 349 9.82 -9.33 20.09
N LYS A 350 9.71 -8.72 18.91
CA LYS A 350 9.72 -9.32 17.58
C LYS A 350 8.46 -10.13 17.21
N GLY A 351 7.33 -9.92 17.87
CA GLY A 351 6.04 -10.47 17.43
C GLY A 351 5.45 -9.68 16.26
N ASP A 352 4.49 -10.30 15.57
CA ASP A 352 3.76 -9.71 14.44
C ASP A 352 2.39 -9.20 14.90
N VAL A 353 1.96 -8.04 14.39
CA VAL A 353 0.67 -7.41 14.76
C VAL A 353 -0.19 -7.24 13.51
N HIS A 354 -1.42 -7.76 13.54
CA HIS A 354 -2.38 -7.65 12.45
C HIS A 354 -3.67 -6.98 12.91
N VAL A 355 -4.14 -6.02 12.11
CA VAL A 355 -5.45 -5.41 12.29
C VAL A 355 -6.46 -6.13 11.42
N ILE A 356 -7.52 -6.63 12.04
CA ILE A 356 -8.57 -7.44 11.41
C ILE A 356 -9.82 -6.59 11.24
N SER A 357 -10.49 -6.68 10.09
CA SER A 357 -11.74 -5.97 9.85
C SER A 357 -12.91 -6.65 10.57
N SER A 358 -13.73 -5.87 11.26
CA SER A 358 -14.90 -6.38 11.97
C SER A 358 -16.08 -6.74 11.05
N ASP A 359 -15.96 -6.44 9.75
CA ASP A 359 -17.02 -6.60 8.74
C ASP A 359 -17.19 -8.03 8.20
N HIS A 360 -16.34 -8.97 8.61
CA HIS A 360 -16.41 -10.37 8.20
C HIS A 360 -16.40 -11.32 9.40
N GLU A 361 -16.75 -12.58 9.17
CA GLU A 361 -16.93 -13.60 10.22
C GLU A 361 -15.68 -13.76 11.12
N GLY A 362 -14.48 -13.65 10.55
CA GLY A 362 -13.23 -13.71 11.33
C GLY A 362 -13.10 -12.57 12.33
N GLY A 363 -13.34 -11.32 11.90
CA GLY A 363 -13.37 -10.17 12.81
C GLY A 363 -14.44 -10.28 13.88
N GLN A 364 -15.66 -10.70 13.51
CA GLN A 364 -16.76 -10.91 14.46
C GLN A 364 -16.43 -11.95 15.53
N LYS A 365 -15.74 -13.04 15.16
CA LYS A 365 -15.25 -14.04 16.13
C LYS A 365 -14.21 -13.42 17.08
N LEU A 366 -13.28 -12.61 16.57
CA LEU A 366 -12.28 -11.94 17.40
C LEU A 366 -12.91 -10.88 18.32
N ASP A 367 -13.93 -10.15 17.87
CA ASP A 367 -14.72 -9.24 18.71
C ASP A 367 -15.42 -9.99 19.84
N GLY A 368 -15.94 -11.19 19.57
CA GLY A 368 -16.46 -12.10 20.59
C GLY A 368 -15.45 -12.50 21.68
N LEU A 369 -14.15 -12.43 21.36
CA LEU A 369 -13.04 -12.64 22.31
C LEU A 369 -12.57 -11.35 22.99
N GLY A 370 -13.29 -10.23 22.79
CA GLY A 370 -12.94 -8.93 23.35
C GLY A 370 -12.19 -8.00 22.39
N GLY A 371 -12.13 -8.33 21.10
CA GLY A 371 -11.55 -7.46 20.04
C GLY A 371 -10.02 -7.45 19.98
N ILE A 372 -9.37 -8.22 20.83
CA ILE A 372 -7.91 -8.39 20.88
C ILE A 372 -7.55 -9.79 21.38
N GLY A 373 -6.55 -10.39 20.76
CA GLY A 373 -5.97 -11.65 21.22
C GLY A 373 -4.66 -11.97 20.52
N GLY A 374 -3.96 -12.99 20.99
CA GLY A 374 -2.67 -13.35 20.42
C GLY A 374 -2.26 -14.79 20.67
N VAL A 375 -1.39 -15.27 19.78
CA VAL A 375 -0.73 -16.58 19.88
C VAL A 375 0.62 -16.39 20.53
N LEU A 376 0.91 -17.22 21.52
CA LEU A 376 2.11 -17.18 22.33
C LEU A 376 3.24 -18.04 21.73
N ARG A 377 4.47 -17.75 22.15
CA ARG A 377 5.68 -18.53 21.85
C ARG A 377 5.88 -19.68 22.84
N TYR A 378 5.42 -19.47 24.07
CA TYR A 378 5.53 -20.39 25.18
C TYR A 378 4.35 -20.16 26.13
N LYS A 379 4.02 -21.17 26.92
CA LYS A 379 2.94 -21.11 27.90
C LYS A 379 3.34 -20.19 29.05
N MET A 380 2.45 -19.27 29.41
CA MET A 380 2.65 -18.40 30.58
C MET A 380 2.28 -19.18 31.84
N ILE A 381 3.17 -19.15 32.84
CA ILE A 381 3.01 -19.83 34.14
C ILE A 381 2.46 -18.85 35.17
#